data_AF-A0A9W6BJJ3-F1
#
_entry.id   AF-A0A9W6BJJ3-F1
#
_cell.length_a   1.000
_cell.length_b   1.000
_cell.length_c   1.000
_cell.angle_alpha   90.00
_cell.angle_beta   90.00
_cell.angle_gamma   90.00
#
_symmetry.space_group_name_H-M   'P 1'
#
loop_
_entity.id
_entity.type
_entity.pdbx_description
1 polymer ?
#
loop_
_entity_poly.entity_id
_entity_poly.type
_entity_poly.pdbx_seq_one_letter_code
_entity_poly.pdbx_strand_id
1 'polypeptide(L)'
;MEPGYANMLAMARESTARASEHHSAPLPWLVTSSLEPAINAVKITAQFVADRAEHVQISQKGISDAVNDLSLDKLAELTAPTAYNHDLHYVDGGPLTVQYLLVVDALNFCFWPDEELEYEHLSKGVKAALEADPTVLDADKLLWSTGEDVQRLLGWSKPVPLQDERARLLREVGSALLQHFNGQAAKMVEAAGGSALTLVQMVAQLFPGFRDHAVYKGHQVFLYKRAQIFVGDVYGAFGGEGLGTFWDIDQLTMFADYRVPVVLRNMGILSYSEELAAKVERREMIAAGSAEEVEIRACTVVAVERMREAIAHKFLGTGAQLPHAIQLDWWLWELGERDRKTHPPHHRTLTVYY
;
A
#
# COMPACT_ATOMS: atom_id res chain seq x y z
N MET A 1 17.10 6.49 50.16
CA MET A 1 16.15 6.64 49.05
C MET A 1 14.77 6.78 49.66
N GLU A 2 14.21 7.99 49.57
CA GLU A 2 13.03 8.37 50.35
C GLU A 2 11.73 7.66 49.89
N PRO A 3 10.81 7.35 50.81
CA PRO A 3 9.54 6.67 50.52
C PRO A 3 8.58 7.44 49.59
N GLY A 4 8.85 8.72 49.29
CA GLY A 4 7.98 9.59 48.49
C GLY A 4 7.98 9.30 46.99
N TYR A 5 9.07 8.77 46.44
CA TYR A 5 9.22 8.60 44.99
C TYR A 5 8.47 7.36 44.45
N ALA A 6 8.40 6.30 45.26
CA ALA A 6 7.63 5.09 44.93
C ALA A 6 6.12 5.35 44.94
N ASN A 7 5.66 6.25 45.83
CA ASN A 7 4.25 6.61 45.93
C ASN A 7 3.79 7.48 44.74
N MET A 8 4.67 8.35 44.24
CA MET A 8 4.39 9.18 43.05
C MET A 8 4.29 8.35 41.77
N LEU A 9 5.14 7.33 41.62
CA LEU A 9 5.08 6.38 40.49
C LEU A 9 3.86 5.45 40.55
N ALA A 10 3.42 5.05 41.75
CA ALA A 10 2.20 4.27 41.93
C ALA A 10 0.94 5.11 41.62
N MET A 11 0.89 6.36 42.07
CA MET A 11 -0.23 7.27 41.76
C MET A 11 -0.27 7.67 40.28
N ALA A 12 0.88 7.80 39.61
CA ALA A 12 0.94 8.01 38.17
C ALA A 12 0.38 6.81 37.39
N ARG A 13 0.73 5.58 37.81
CA ARG A 13 0.23 4.31 37.24
C ARG A 13 -1.25 4.06 37.51
N GLU A 14 -1.76 4.45 38.68
CA GLU A 14 -3.20 4.40 38.97
C GLU A 14 -3.99 5.50 38.25
N SER A 15 -3.39 6.67 38.00
CA SER A 15 -4.05 7.73 37.21
C SER A 15 -4.12 7.38 35.73
N THR A 16 -3.13 6.67 35.17
CA THR A 16 -3.20 6.15 33.79
C THR A 16 -4.15 4.95 33.70
N ALA A 17 -4.23 4.09 34.71
CA ALA A 17 -5.19 2.98 34.76
C ALA A 17 -6.65 3.44 34.99
N ARG A 18 -6.87 4.59 35.65
CA ARG A 18 -8.21 5.21 35.76
C ARG A 18 -8.59 6.12 34.59
N ALA A 19 -7.62 6.56 33.80
CA ALA A 19 -7.87 7.30 32.56
C ALA A 19 -8.25 6.39 31.37
N SER A 20 -8.10 5.06 31.50
CA SER A 20 -8.53 4.09 30.47
C SER A 20 -9.99 3.67 30.56
N GLU A 21 -10.74 4.17 31.55
CA GLU A 21 -12.19 3.99 31.65
C GLU A 21 -12.89 5.32 31.34
N HIS A 22 -13.50 5.36 30.16
CA HIS A 22 -14.40 6.37 29.60
C HIS A 22 -13.82 7.48 28.69
N HIS A 23 -14.29 7.38 27.44
CA HIS A 23 -14.40 8.39 26.38
C HIS A 23 -13.23 8.56 25.42
N SER A 24 -12.87 7.47 24.72
CA SER A 24 -12.70 7.62 23.27
C SER A 24 -14.09 7.97 22.70
N ALA A 25 -14.23 9.16 22.09
CA ALA A 25 -15.41 9.43 21.28
C ALA A 25 -15.55 8.27 20.28
N PRO A 26 -16.76 7.71 20.07
CA PRO A 26 -16.93 6.68 19.06
C PRO A 26 -16.40 7.23 17.75
N LEU A 27 -15.50 6.49 17.10
CA LEU A 27 -15.01 6.84 15.78
C LEU A 27 -16.24 7.12 14.89
N PRO A 28 -16.28 8.20 14.09
CA PRO A 28 -17.50 8.61 13.38
C PRO A 28 -18.18 7.49 12.57
N TRP A 29 -17.42 6.47 12.14
CA TRP A 29 -17.89 5.32 11.38
C TRP A 29 -18.39 4.13 12.22
N LEU A 30 -18.14 4.08 13.54
CA LEU A 30 -18.87 3.19 14.47
C LEU A 30 -20.33 3.63 14.66
N VAL A 31 -20.66 4.87 14.27
CA VAL A 31 -22.01 5.45 14.36
C VAL A 31 -22.78 5.32 13.04
N THR A 32 -22.11 5.02 11.92
CA THR A 32 -22.78 4.70 10.66
C THR A 32 -22.94 3.19 10.53
N SER A 33 -24.03 2.66 11.10
CA SER A 33 -24.53 1.33 10.78
C SER A 33 -25.10 1.23 9.34
N SER A 34 -24.73 2.14 8.44
CA SER A 34 -25.17 2.10 7.06
C SER A 34 -24.23 1.16 6.31
N LEU A 35 -24.75 -0.03 6.01
CA LEU A 35 -24.29 -0.97 4.99
C LEU A 35 -24.24 -0.35 3.57
N GLU A 36 -24.12 0.98 3.43
CA GLU A 36 -23.85 1.57 2.13
C GLU A 36 -22.40 1.23 1.77
N PRO A 37 -22.17 0.54 0.62
CA PRO A 37 -20.83 0.23 0.18
C PRO A 37 -20.00 1.51 0.13
N ALA A 38 -18.85 1.50 0.79
CA ALA A 38 -17.87 2.55 0.67
C ALA A 38 -17.63 2.84 -0.82
N ILE A 39 -17.79 4.11 -1.23
CA ILE A 39 -17.54 4.49 -2.62
C ILE A 39 -16.06 4.32 -2.92
N ASN A 40 -15.73 3.66 -4.03
CA ASN A 40 -14.37 3.54 -4.50
C ASN A 40 -13.85 4.85 -5.11
N ALA A 41 -13.38 5.75 -4.24
CA ALA A 41 -12.90 7.06 -4.64
C ALA A 41 -11.68 6.99 -5.58
N VAL A 42 -10.85 5.94 -5.47
CA VAL A 42 -9.67 5.76 -6.31
C VAL A 42 -10.08 5.52 -7.75
N LYS A 43 -10.95 4.54 -8.04
CA LYS A 43 -11.42 4.25 -9.42
C LYS A 43 -12.08 5.49 -10.06
N ILE A 44 -12.97 6.15 -9.32
CA ILE A 44 -13.71 7.31 -9.83
C ILE A 44 -12.77 8.48 -10.15
N THR A 45 -11.89 8.84 -9.22
CA THR A 45 -11.03 10.01 -9.40
C THR A 45 -9.86 9.73 -10.34
N ALA A 46 -9.35 8.50 -10.40
CA ALA A 46 -8.36 8.10 -11.39
C ALA A 46 -8.92 8.15 -12.82
N GLN A 47 -10.17 7.70 -13.01
CA GLN A 47 -10.86 7.83 -14.30
C GLN A 47 -11.03 9.31 -14.69
N PHE A 48 -11.40 10.18 -13.74
CA PHE A 48 -11.50 11.62 -13.98
C PHE A 48 -10.19 12.23 -14.50
N VAL A 49 -9.05 11.82 -13.93
CA VAL A 49 -7.72 12.23 -14.39
C VAL A 49 -7.43 11.67 -15.78
N ALA A 50 -7.61 10.37 -16.00
CA ALA A 50 -7.32 9.73 -17.27
C ALA A 50 -8.11 10.32 -18.44
N ASP A 51 -9.37 10.73 -18.22
CA ASP A 51 -10.21 11.41 -19.22
C ASP A 51 -9.69 12.81 -19.61
N ARG A 52 -8.81 13.40 -18.79
CA ARG A 52 -8.32 14.77 -18.92
C ARG A 52 -6.80 14.87 -19.01
N ALA A 53 -6.11 13.73 -19.07
CA ALA A 53 -4.67 13.65 -19.07
C ALA A 53 -4.08 14.31 -20.33
N GLU A 54 -3.01 15.08 -20.15
CA GLU A 54 -2.29 15.77 -21.25
C GLU A 54 -0.90 15.18 -21.47
N HIS A 55 -0.31 14.61 -20.43
CA HIS A 55 1.04 14.06 -20.42
C HIS A 55 1.08 12.54 -20.54
N VAL A 56 0.00 11.82 -20.19
CA VAL A 56 -0.05 10.35 -20.24
C VAL A 56 -1.28 9.87 -21.01
N GLN A 57 -1.08 8.95 -21.95
CA GLN A 57 -2.15 8.35 -22.75
C GLN A 57 -2.22 6.84 -22.54
N ILE A 58 -3.44 6.30 -22.58
CA ILE A 58 -3.71 4.87 -22.48
C ILE A 58 -4.06 4.33 -23.87
N SER A 59 -3.26 3.39 -24.37
CA SER A 59 -3.40 2.76 -25.68
C SER A 59 -4.33 1.56 -25.62
N GLN A 60 -5.53 1.68 -26.21
CA GLN A 60 -6.46 0.56 -26.30
C GLN A 60 -5.88 -0.61 -27.11
N LYS A 61 -5.11 -0.29 -28.16
CA LYS A 61 -4.40 -1.30 -28.95
C LYS A 61 -3.37 -2.04 -28.09
N GLY A 62 -2.57 -1.32 -27.31
CA GLY A 62 -1.58 -1.94 -26.42
C GLY A 62 -2.23 -2.87 -25.39
N ILE A 63 -3.40 -2.49 -24.86
CA ILE A 63 -4.19 -3.37 -23.98
C ILE A 63 -4.64 -4.63 -24.73
N SER A 64 -5.21 -4.49 -25.93
CA SER A 64 -5.64 -5.63 -26.74
C SER A 64 -4.48 -6.56 -27.09
N ASP A 65 -3.32 -6.03 -27.48
CA ASP A 65 -2.14 -6.81 -27.82
C ASP A 65 -1.63 -7.59 -26.58
N ALA A 66 -1.48 -6.93 -25.43
CA ALA A 66 -1.06 -7.58 -24.19
C ALA A 66 -2.05 -8.67 -23.72
N VAL A 67 -3.36 -8.42 -23.84
CA VAL A 67 -4.39 -9.39 -23.46
C VAL A 67 -4.48 -10.54 -24.45
N ASN A 68 -4.20 -10.33 -25.73
CA ASN A 68 -4.18 -11.38 -26.74
C ASN A 68 -3.10 -12.44 -26.46
N ASP A 69 -1.98 -12.04 -25.87
CA ASP A 69 -0.89 -12.94 -25.50
C ASP A 69 -1.14 -13.76 -24.22
N LEU A 70 -2.16 -13.41 -23.42
CA LEU A 70 -2.51 -14.16 -22.21
C LEU A 70 -3.15 -15.52 -22.53
N SER A 71 -2.65 -16.59 -21.92
CA SER A 71 -3.21 -17.94 -22.01
C SER A 71 -4.11 -18.27 -20.82
N LEU A 72 -4.89 -19.37 -20.92
CA LEU A 72 -5.63 -19.92 -19.77
C LEU A 72 -4.69 -20.38 -18.65
N ASP A 73 -3.54 -20.96 -18.99
CA ASP A 73 -2.53 -21.37 -18.00
C ASP A 73 -2.00 -20.18 -17.23
N LYS A 74 -1.74 -19.05 -17.93
CA LYS A 74 -1.32 -17.82 -17.26
C LYS A 74 -2.43 -17.28 -16.36
N LEU A 75 -3.68 -17.34 -16.79
CA LEU A 75 -4.82 -16.91 -15.98
C LEU A 75 -4.96 -17.73 -14.69
N ALA A 76 -4.73 -19.05 -14.77
CA ALA A 76 -4.70 -19.93 -13.61
C ALA A 76 -3.54 -19.60 -12.67
N GLU A 77 -2.36 -19.29 -13.20
CA GLU A 77 -1.20 -18.84 -12.42
C GLU A 77 -1.49 -17.54 -11.66
N LEU A 78 -2.08 -16.54 -12.33
CA LEU A 78 -2.42 -15.23 -11.74
C LEU A 78 -3.46 -15.33 -10.61
N THR A 79 -4.33 -16.35 -10.67
CA THR A 79 -5.41 -16.55 -9.70
C THR A 79 -5.06 -17.59 -8.63
N ALA A 80 -3.89 -18.23 -8.73
CA ALA A 80 -3.45 -19.23 -7.78
C ALA A 80 -3.15 -18.61 -6.40
N PRO A 81 -3.33 -19.37 -5.30
CA PRO A 81 -2.93 -18.92 -3.96
C PRO A 81 -1.44 -18.56 -3.85
N THR A 82 -0.59 -19.17 -4.69
CA THR A 82 0.86 -18.90 -4.75
C THR A 82 1.22 -17.58 -5.43
N ALA A 83 0.24 -16.80 -5.92
CA ALA A 83 0.48 -15.49 -6.52
C ALA A 83 0.99 -14.46 -5.50
N TYR A 84 0.75 -14.68 -4.20
CA TYR A 84 1.33 -13.88 -3.13
C TYR A 84 2.70 -14.43 -2.69
N ASN A 85 3.70 -13.56 -2.57
CA ASN A 85 5.06 -13.98 -2.26
C ASN A 85 5.28 -14.17 -0.75
N HIS A 86 5.02 -15.38 -0.25
CA HIS A 86 5.22 -15.72 1.16
C HIS A 86 6.69 -15.74 1.60
N ASP A 87 7.66 -15.81 0.69
CA ASP A 87 9.09 -15.84 1.04
C ASP A 87 9.59 -14.47 1.53
N LEU A 88 9.07 -13.39 0.92
CA LEU A 88 9.41 -12.01 1.26
C LEU A 88 8.83 -11.52 2.58
N HIS A 89 7.78 -12.17 3.07
CA HIS A 89 6.95 -11.70 4.19
C HIS A 89 7.00 -12.62 5.41
N TYR A 90 6.77 -12.04 6.58
CA TYR A 90 6.51 -12.81 7.79
C TYR A 90 5.06 -13.29 7.77
N VAL A 91 4.83 -14.59 7.98
CA VAL A 91 3.50 -15.19 8.00
C VAL A 91 3.40 -16.23 9.12
N ASP A 92 2.62 -15.93 10.14
CA ASP A 92 2.25 -16.83 11.24
C ASP A 92 0.77 -17.27 11.21
N GLY A 93 0.00 -16.74 10.24
CA GLY A 93 -1.45 -16.97 10.13
C GLY A 93 -2.26 -16.33 11.28
N GLY A 94 -1.66 -15.39 12.02
CA GLY A 94 -2.24 -14.78 13.19
C GLY A 94 -2.09 -13.26 13.23
N PRO A 95 -2.41 -12.63 14.37
CA PRO A 95 -2.37 -11.17 14.52
C PRO A 95 -1.01 -10.53 14.23
N LEU A 96 0.09 -11.26 14.41
CA LEU A 96 1.43 -10.72 14.22
C LEU A 96 1.76 -10.55 12.73
N THR A 97 1.24 -11.41 11.85
CA THR A 97 1.26 -11.18 10.39
C THR A 97 0.64 -9.82 10.04
N VAL A 98 -0.54 -9.50 10.57
CA VAL A 98 -1.21 -8.23 10.27
C VAL A 98 -0.43 -7.03 10.81
N GLN A 99 0.14 -7.16 12.01
CA GLN A 99 0.99 -6.11 12.60
C GLN A 99 2.24 -5.85 11.75
N TYR A 100 2.89 -6.92 11.28
CA TYR A 100 4.03 -6.86 10.37
C TYR A 100 3.67 -6.14 9.06
N LEU A 101 2.59 -6.54 8.40
CA LEU A 101 2.17 -5.95 7.13
C LEU A 101 1.90 -4.44 7.26
N LEU A 102 1.17 -4.02 8.30
CA LEU A 102 0.89 -2.60 8.53
C LEU A 102 2.18 -1.78 8.69
N VAL A 103 3.18 -2.32 9.40
CA VAL A 103 4.48 -1.65 9.58
C VAL A 103 5.27 -1.60 8.28
N VAL A 104 5.34 -2.71 7.54
CA VAL A 104 6.02 -2.75 6.24
C VAL A 104 5.40 -1.72 5.29
N ASP A 105 4.08 -1.64 5.22
CA ASP A 105 3.39 -0.71 4.34
C ASP A 105 3.46 0.74 4.81
N ALA A 106 3.54 0.98 6.11
CA ALA A 106 3.86 2.29 6.66
C ALA A 106 5.25 2.79 6.22
N LEU A 107 6.13 1.87 5.81
CA LEU A 107 7.49 2.12 5.34
C LEU A 107 7.65 1.93 3.82
N ASN A 108 6.62 1.50 3.09
CA ASN A 108 6.76 1.10 1.68
C ASN A 108 6.72 2.28 0.68
N PHE A 109 7.74 3.15 0.71
CA PHE A 109 7.86 4.30 -0.19
C PHE A 109 9.30 4.77 -0.50
N CYS A 110 9.50 5.31 -1.70
CA CYS A 110 10.66 6.11 -2.10
C CYS A 110 12.04 5.48 -1.83
N PHE A 111 12.29 4.30 -2.41
CA PHE A 111 13.58 3.60 -2.29
C PHE A 111 14.66 4.13 -3.24
N TRP A 112 14.24 4.67 -4.40
CA TRP A 112 15.12 5.10 -5.49
C TRP A 112 16.25 6.11 -5.17
N PRO A 113 16.20 6.95 -4.11
CA PRO A 113 17.33 7.81 -3.76
C PRO A 113 18.59 7.03 -3.34
N ASP A 114 18.45 5.78 -2.93
CA ASP A 114 19.55 4.86 -2.65
C ASP A 114 19.51 3.69 -3.66
N GLU A 115 20.44 3.67 -4.61
CA GLU A 115 20.44 2.69 -5.72
C GLU A 115 20.65 1.23 -5.25
N GLU A 116 21.08 1.02 -4.01
CA GLU A 116 21.25 -0.31 -3.40
C GLU A 116 20.01 -0.76 -2.64
N LEU A 117 19.14 0.18 -2.26
CA LEU A 117 17.96 -0.10 -1.44
C LEU A 117 16.77 -0.44 -2.33
N GLU A 118 16.10 -1.52 -1.97
CA GLU A 118 14.94 -2.04 -2.70
C GLU A 118 13.90 -2.52 -1.69
N TYR A 119 12.67 -2.71 -2.16
CA TYR A 119 11.56 -3.18 -1.33
C TYR A 119 11.89 -4.46 -0.54
N GLU A 120 12.58 -5.42 -1.15
CA GLU A 120 12.93 -6.68 -0.48
C GLU A 120 13.81 -6.49 0.76
N HIS A 121 14.63 -5.43 0.79
CA HIS A 121 15.47 -5.11 1.95
C HIS A 121 14.61 -4.62 3.12
N LEU A 122 13.57 -3.84 2.83
CA LEU A 122 12.57 -3.46 3.82
C LEU A 122 11.83 -4.69 4.35
N SER A 123 11.23 -5.49 3.46
CA SER A 123 10.37 -6.60 3.88
C SER A 123 11.14 -7.66 4.65
N LYS A 124 12.33 -8.06 4.16
CA LYS A 124 13.21 -9.05 4.81
C LYS A 124 13.84 -8.51 6.09
N GLY A 125 14.23 -7.23 6.13
CA GLY A 125 14.80 -6.62 7.33
C GLY A 125 13.81 -6.60 8.49
N VAL A 126 12.61 -6.09 8.24
CA VAL A 126 11.53 -6.07 9.24
C VAL A 126 11.14 -7.48 9.67
N LYS A 127 11.10 -8.44 8.73
CA LYS A 127 10.84 -9.86 9.02
C LYS A 127 11.91 -10.44 9.96
N ALA A 128 13.19 -10.26 9.64
CA ALA A 128 14.29 -10.75 10.46
C ALA A 128 14.30 -10.12 11.87
N ALA A 129 13.98 -8.82 11.97
CA ALA A 129 13.85 -8.16 13.26
C ALA A 129 12.71 -8.74 14.10
N LEU A 130 11.56 -9.03 13.47
CA LEU A 130 10.41 -9.62 14.14
C LEU A 130 10.65 -11.07 14.56
N GLU A 131 11.36 -11.85 13.74
CA GLU A 131 11.78 -13.21 14.09
C GLU A 131 12.77 -13.23 15.26
N ALA A 132 13.62 -12.20 15.40
CA ALA A 132 14.55 -12.06 16.51
C ALA A 132 13.87 -11.54 17.79
N ASP A 133 12.90 -10.63 17.68
CA ASP A 133 12.09 -10.12 18.78
C ASP A 133 10.62 -9.97 18.32
N PRO A 134 9.73 -10.91 18.70
CA PRO A 134 8.31 -10.86 18.35
C PRO A 134 7.58 -9.61 18.84
N THR A 135 8.17 -8.86 19.77
CA THR A 135 7.60 -7.63 20.33
C THR A 135 8.15 -6.37 19.68
N VAL A 136 9.06 -6.46 18.69
CA VAL A 136 9.72 -5.30 18.08
C VAL A 136 8.74 -4.35 17.39
N LEU A 137 7.59 -4.87 16.95
CA LEU A 137 6.53 -4.12 16.26
C LEU A 137 5.34 -3.74 17.16
N ASP A 138 5.48 -3.94 18.49
CA ASP A 138 4.46 -3.52 19.45
C ASP A 138 4.22 -2.01 19.35
N ALA A 139 2.95 -1.61 19.40
CA ALA A 139 2.55 -0.23 19.20
C ALA A 139 3.23 0.75 20.18
N ASP A 140 3.50 0.32 21.42
CA ASP A 140 4.26 1.10 22.42
C ASP A 140 5.70 1.37 21.99
N LYS A 141 6.37 0.42 21.31
CA LYS A 141 7.72 0.63 20.77
C LYS A 141 7.69 1.51 19.52
N LEU A 142 6.70 1.29 18.65
CA LEU A 142 6.51 2.10 17.44
C LEU A 142 6.32 3.58 17.78
N LEU A 143 5.58 3.89 18.85
CA LEU A 143 5.32 5.25 19.34
C LEU A 143 6.58 6.07 19.63
N TRP A 144 7.70 5.40 19.95
CA TRP A 144 8.97 6.04 20.28
C TRP A 144 10.06 5.83 19.22
N SER A 145 9.70 5.27 18.07
CA SER A 145 10.67 4.96 17.01
C SER A 145 11.36 6.23 16.51
N THR A 146 12.69 6.16 16.42
CA THR A 146 13.55 7.18 15.81
C THR A 146 13.98 6.77 14.41
N GLY A 147 14.64 7.69 13.69
CA GLY A 147 15.24 7.35 12.41
C GLY A 147 16.24 6.19 12.51
N GLU A 148 17.09 6.19 13.54
CA GLU A 148 18.07 5.12 13.77
C GLU A 148 17.40 3.78 14.09
N ASP A 149 16.24 3.79 14.75
CA ASP A 149 15.43 2.59 14.95
C ASP A 149 14.95 2.01 13.61
N VAL A 150 14.50 2.86 12.67
CA VAL A 150 14.13 2.41 11.32
C VAL A 150 15.33 1.80 10.61
N GLN A 151 16.48 2.46 10.64
CA GLN A 151 17.70 1.91 10.03
C GLN A 151 18.07 0.54 10.62
N ARG A 152 18.00 0.40 11.95
CA ARG A 152 18.25 -0.87 12.64
C ARG A 152 17.20 -1.93 12.31
N LEU A 153 15.93 -1.55 12.21
CA LEU A 153 14.82 -2.44 11.86
C LEU A 153 15.03 -3.05 10.47
N LEU A 154 15.56 -2.27 9.52
CA LEU A 154 15.89 -2.75 8.17
C LEU A 154 17.23 -3.49 8.10
N GLY A 155 18.07 -3.42 9.14
CA GLY A 155 19.44 -3.90 9.10
C GLY A 155 20.31 -3.15 8.09
N TRP A 156 20.00 -1.89 7.78
CA TRP A 156 20.68 -1.12 6.73
C TRP A 156 21.95 -0.45 7.24
N SER A 157 23.01 -0.43 6.45
CA SER A 157 24.35 0.02 6.86
C SER A 157 24.50 1.55 6.93
N LYS A 158 23.60 2.29 6.29
CA LYS A 158 23.60 3.75 6.17
C LYS A 158 22.18 4.30 6.38
N PRO A 159 22.01 5.62 6.55
CA PRO A 159 20.68 6.19 6.70
C PRO A 159 19.77 5.87 5.51
N VAL A 160 18.54 5.46 5.79
CA VAL A 160 17.53 5.10 4.78
C VAL A 160 16.95 6.40 4.16
N PRO A 161 16.58 6.45 2.87
CA PRO A 161 15.87 7.59 2.32
C PRO A 161 14.62 7.95 3.14
N LEU A 162 14.47 9.24 3.45
CA LEU A 162 13.38 9.79 4.26
C LEU A 162 13.24 9.11 5.65
N GLN A 163 14.36 8.73 6.25
CA GLN A 163 14.43 8.00 7.52
C GLN A 163 13.60 8.62 8.67
N ASP A 164 13.64 9.94 8.84
CA ASP A 164 12.88 10.60 9.90
C ASP A 164 11.37 10.64 9.63
N GLU A 165 10.97 10.73 8.35
CA GLU A 165 9.56 10.59 7.96
C GLU A 165 9.09 9.15 8.18
N ARG A 166 9.90 8.15 7.85
CA ARG A 166 9.61 6.74 8.16
C ARG A 166 9.38 6.54 9.66
N ALA A 167 10.25 7.10 10.50
CA ALA A 167 10.09 7.05 11.94
C ALA A 167 8.82 7.78 12.40
N ARG A 168 8.51 8.95 11.83
CA ARG A 168 7.26 9.68 12.09
C ARG A 168 6.03 8.82 11.79
N LEU A 169 6.04 8.07 10.69
CA LEU A 169 4.96 7.16 10.31
C LEU A 169 4.83 5.95 11.25
N LEU A 170 5.94 5.40 11.76
CA LEU A 170 5.86 4.36 12.80
C LEU A 170 5.23 4.91 14.08
N ARG A 171 5.60 6.12 14.51
CA ARG A 171 4.99 6.75 15.69
C ARG A 171 3.50 6.99 15.50
N GLU A 172 3.10 7.38 14.29
CA GLU A 172 1.70 7.54 13.89
C GLU A 172 0.93 6.21 14.00
N VAL A 173 1.49 5.12 13.45
CA VAL A 173 0.92 3.77 13.56
C VAL A 173 0.78 3.35 15.02
N GLY A 174 1.84 3.46 15.81
CA GLY A 174 1.82 3.11 17.23
C GLY A 174 0.77 3.89 18.02
N SER A 175 0.72 5.21 17.82
CA SER A 175 -0.24 6.08 18.51
C SER A 175 -1.69 5.71 18.21
N ALA A 176 -2.06 5.55 16.93
CA ALA A 176 -3.43 5.25 16.55
C ALA A 176 -3.86 3.84 16.94
N LEU A 177 -2.97 2.84 16.86
CA LEU A 177 -3.27 1.48 17.33
C LEU A 177 -3.51 1.43 18.85
N LEU A 178 -2.71 2.14 19.65
CA LEU A 178 -2.91 2.21 21.10
C LEU A 178 -4.23 2.89 21.46
N GLN A 179 -4.58 3.98 20.76
CA GLN A 179 -5.78 4.76 21.02
C GLN A 179 -7.08 4.02 20.67
N HIS A 180 -7.07 3.22 19.60
CA HIS A 180 -8.31 2.70 19.00
C HIS A 180 -8.42 1.17 18.97
N PHE A 181 -7.30 0.45 19.07
CA PHE A 181 -7.26 -1.00 18.81
C PHE A 181 -6.42 -1.77 19.82
N ASN A 182 -6.21 -1.22 21.03
CA ASN A 182 -5.39 -1.82 22.09
C ASN A 182 -4.02 -2.30 21.59
N GLY A 183 -3.41 -1.52 20.70
CA GLY A 183 -2.09 -1.79 20.12
C GLY A 183 -2.04 -2.87 19.02
N GLN A 184 -3.18 -3.40 18.56
CA GLN A 184 -3.21 -4.54 17.63
C GLN A 184 -3.84 -4.20 16.28
N ALA A 185 -3.07 -4.32 15.19
CA ALA A 185 -3.57 -4.11 13.83
C ALA A 185 -4.69 -5.10 13.44
N ALA A 186 -4.66 -6.34 13.93
CA ALA A 186 -5.71 -7.33 13.67
C ALA A 186 -7.10 -6.85 14.11
N LYS A 187 -7.21 -6.13 15.24
CA LYS A 187 -8.48 -5.56 15.70
C LYS A 187 -9.00 -4.47 14.77
N MET A 188 -8.12 -3.74 14.10
CA MET A 188 -8.50 -2.78 13.07
C MET A 188 -9.07 -3.49 11.84
N VAL A 189 -8.46 -4.61 11.43
CA VAL A 189 -8.98 -5.45 10.34
C VAL A 189 -10.35 -6.03 10.70
N GLU A 190 -10.51 -6.58 11.91
CA GLU A 190 -11.80 -7.09 12.41
C GLU A 190 -12.88 -6.00 12.42
N ALA A 191 -12.52 -4.78 12.85
CA ALA A 191 -13.45 -3.66 12.90
C ALA A 191 -13.92 -3.17 11.51
N ALA A 192 -13.20 -3.52 10.44
CA ALA A 192 -13.66 -3.25 9.07
C ALA A 192 -14.78 -4.19 8.60
N GLY A 193 -15.15 -5.20 9.39
CA GLY A 193 -16.32 -6.05 9.12
C GLY A 193 -16.23 -6.83 7.80
N GLY A 194 -15.02 -7.20 7.39
CA GLY A 194 -14.75 -7.90 6.14
C GLY A 194 -14.92 -7.04 4.88
N SER A 195 -14.93 -5.71 4.99
CA SER A 195 -14.88 -4.81 3.81
C SER A 195 -13.46 -4.28 3.59
N ALA A 196 -12.88 -4.59 2.44
CA ALA A 196 -11.63 -4.07 1.94
C ALA A 196 -11.67 -2.54 1.82
N LEU A 197 -12.74 -1.98 1.23
CA LEU A 197 -12.86 -0.52 1.07
C LEU A 197 -13.01 0.19 2.42
N THR A 198 -13.76 -0.39 3.35
CA THR A 198 -13.87 0.14 4.72
C THR A 198 -12.50 0.14 5.40
N LEU A 199 -11.72 -0.94 5.27
CA LEU A 199 -10.37 -0.99 5.85
C LEU A 199 -9.44 0.05 5.22
N VAL A 200 -9.46 0.23 3.89
CA VAL A 200 -8.69 1.31 3.21
C VAL A 200 -9.06 2.68 3.77
N GLN A 201 -10.36 2.95 3.93
CA GLN A 201 -10.84 4.23 4.48
C GLN A 201 -10.42 4.42 5.93
N MET A 202 -10.51 3.37 6.76
CA MET A 202 -10.07 3.40 8.14
C MET A 202 -8.57 3.72 8.23
N VAL A 203 -7.74 3.04 7.43
CA VAL A 203 -6.30 3.28 7.36
C VAL A 203 -6.01 4.73 6.97
N ALA A 204 -6.61 5.23 5.89
CA ALA A 204 -6.42 6.61 5.47
C ALA A 204 -6.90 7.63 6.52
N GLN A 205 -7.98 7.35 7.25
CA GLN A 205 -8.50 8.25 8.28
C GLN A 205 -7.63 8.26 9.54
N LEU A 206 -7.18 7.10 9.99
CA LEU A 206 -6.42 6.93 11.24
C LEU A 206 -4.96 7.34 11.08
N PHE A 207 -4.38 7.11 9.89
CA PHE A 207 -2.97 7.34 9.61
C PHE A 207 -2.80 8.39 8.50
N PRO A 208 -2.62 9.68 8.83
CA PRO A 208 -2.36 10.74 7.85
C PRO A 208 -1.29 10.42 6.80
N GLY A 209 -0.26 9.66 7.13
CA GLY A 209 0.77 9.21 6.19
C GLY A 209 0.25 8.34 5.04
N PHE A 210 -0.88 7.68 5.23
CA PHE A 210 -1.53 6.85 4.21
C PHE A 210 -2.52 7.65 3.34
N ARG A 211 -2.74 8.95 3.62
CA ARG A 211 -3.65 9.83 2.86
C ARG A 211 -3.06 10.30 1.53
N ASP A 212 -2.73 9.33 0.69
CA ASP A 212 -2.19 9.54 -0.65
C ASP A 212 -3.27 10.09 -1.59
N HIS A 213 -3.27 11.43 -1.72
CA HIS A 213 -4.22 12.20 -2.49
C HIS A 213 -3.58 13.48 -3.04
N ALA A 214 -4.12 14.01 -4.14
CA ALA A 214 -3.63 15.23 -4.79
C ALA A 214 -4.78 16.10 -5.31
N VAL A 215 -4.47 17.34 -5.70
CA VAL A 215 -5.42 18.21 -6.40
C VAL A 215 -5.03 18.28 -7.88
N TYR A 216 -5.90 17.82 -8.76
CA TYR A 216 -5.69 17.83 -10.21
C TYR A 216 -6.82 18.60 -10.88
N LYS A 217 -6.47 19.66 -11.62
CA LYS A 217 -7.43 20.54 -12.32
C LYS A 217 -8.61 20.96 -11.43
N GLY A 218 -8.29 21.36 -10.19
CA GLY A 218 -9.26 21.83 -9.19
C GLY A 218 -10.09 20.73 -8.50
N HIS A 219 -9.82 19.45 -8.77
CA HIS A 219 -10.55 18.32 -8.19
C HIS A 219 -9.64 17.52 -7.27
N GLN A 220 -10.19 17.06 -6.15
CA GLN A 220 -9.51 16.14 -5.25
C GLN A 220 -9.44 14.76 -5.91
N VAL A 221 -8.24 14.18 -5.96
CA VAL A 221 -7.95 12.86 -6.51
C VAL A 221 -7.35 11.99 -5.43
N PHE A 222 -7.75 10.72 -5.38
CA PHE A 222 -7.32 9.75 -4.38
C PHE A 222 -6.60 8.59 -5.05
N LEU A 223 -5.47 8.18 -4.48
CA LEU A 223 -4.68 7.04 -4.96
C LEU A 223 -4.53 5.98 -3.86
N TYR A 224 -4.36 6.41 -2.61
CA TYR A 224 -4.34 5.54 -1.42
C TYR A 224 -3.44 4.31 -1.57
N LYS A 225 -2.31 4.43 -2.29
CA LYS A 225 -1.48 3.30 -2.71
C LYS A 225 -1.14 2.36 -1.56
N ARG A 226 -0.52 2.88 -0.50
CA ARG A 226 -0.08 2.06 0.66
C ARG A 226 -1.24 1.56 1.52
N ALA A 227 -2.37 2.27 1.54
CA ALA A 227 -3.56 1.79 2.24
C ALA A 227 -4.19 0.61 1.49
N GLN A 228 -4.23 0.67 0.17
CA GLN A 228 -4.68 -0.44 -0.67
C GLN A 228 -3.71 -1.64 -0.59
N ILE A 229 -2.39 -1.40 -0.58
CA ILE A 229 -1.40 -2.48 -0.40
C ILE A 229 -1.64 -3.21 0.91
N PHE A 230 -1.78 -2.51 2.03
CA PHE A 230 -2.00 -3.16 3.32
C PHE A 230 -3.20 -4.12 3.31
N VAL A 231 -4.31 -3.71 2.69
CA VAL A 231 -5.48 -4.60 2.56
C VAL A 231 -5.21 -5.76 1.60
N GLY A 232 -4.54 -5.50 0.47
CA GLY A 232 -4.14 -6.53 -0.49
C GLY A 232 -3.18 -7.57 0.10
N ASP A 233 -2.22 -7.14 0.91
CA ASP A 233 -1.25 -8.01 1.57
C ASP A 233 -1.90 -8.82 2.69
N VAL A 234 -2.86 -8.26 3.43
CA VAL A 234 -3.67 -9.03 4.39
C VAL A 234 -4.52 -10.07 3.67
N TYR A 235 -5.14 -9.73 2.54
CA TYR A 235 -5.85 -10.70 1.71
C TYR A 235 -4.92 -11.82 1.22
N GLY A 236 -3.76 -11.47 0.67
CA GLY A 236 -2.77 -12.41 0.13
C GLY A 236 -2.19 -13.33 1.20
N ALA A 237 -1.75 -12.78 2.33
CA ALA A 237 -1.10 -13.53 3.41
C ALA A 237 -2.02 -14.58 4.05
N PHE A 238 -3.34 -14.36 4.02
CA PHE A 238 -4.36 -15.27 4.56
C PHE A 238 -5.15 -16.01 3.47
N GLY A 239 -4.80 -15.86 2.19
CA GLY A 239 -5.47 -16.56 1.08
C GLY A 239 -6.97 -16.27 0.96
N GLY A 240 -7.43 -15.09 1.40
CA GLY A 240 -8.86 -14.75 1.42
C GLY A 240 -9.67 -15.36 2.57
N GLU A 241 -9.02 -16.02 3.53
CA GLU A 241 -9.66 -16.66 4.69
C GLU A 241 -9.40 -15.90 6.00
N GLY A 242 -10.20 -16.13 7.04
CA GLY A 242 -9.97 -15.54 8.37
C GLY A 242 -9.86 -14.02 8.36
N LEU A 243 -8.72 -13.49 8.79
CA LEU A 243 -8.43 -12.04 8.80
C LEU A 243 -8.29 -11.45 7.38
N GLY A 244 -8.07 -12.27 6.35
CA GLY A 244 -8.01 -11.85 4.95
C GLY A 244 -9.34 -11.98 4.20
N THR A 245 -10.45 -12.37 4.86
CA THR A 245 -11.75 -12.48 4.19
C THR A 245 -12.36 -11.09 3.96
N PHE A 246 -12.34 -10.67 2.68
CA PHE A 246 -12.97 -9.43 2.24
C PHE A 246 -14.01 -9.69 1.14
N TRP A 247 -15.26 -9.25 1.34
CA TRP A 247 -16.36 -9.50 0.40
C TRP A 247 -16.37 -8.58 -0.82
N ASP A 248 -15.61 -7.48 -0.78
CA ASP A 248 -15.43 -6.47 -1.82
C ASP A 248 -13.94 -6.32 -2.24
N ILE A 249 -13.13 -7.39 -2.11
CA ILE A 249 -11.71 -7.34 -2.49
C ILE A 249 -11.49 -6.93 -3.95
N ASP A 250 -12.43 -7.26 -4.83
CA ASP A 250 -12.45 -6.87 -6.25
C ASP A 250 -12.59 -5.36 -6.47
N GLN A 251 -12.96 -4.62 -5.43
CA GLN A 251 -12.99 -3.18 -5.46
C GLN A 251 -11.60 -2.56 -5.34
N LEU A 252 -10.61 -3.21 -4.74
CA LEU A 252 -9.24 -2.65 -4.76
C LEU A 252 -8.74 -2.49 -6.19
N THR A 253 -7.89 -1.49 -6.41
CA THR A 253 -7.20 -1.29 -7.69
C THR A 253 -5.78 -1.86 -7.64
N MET A 254 -5.07 -1.78 -8.76
CA MET A 254 -3.61 -1.84 -8.75
C MET A 254 -3.00 -0.71 -7.91
N PHE A 255 -1.75 -0.89 -7.48
CA PHE A 255 -1.07 0.01 -6.57
C PHE A 255 -0.17 0.97 -7.34
N ALA A 256 -0.59 2.24 -7.43
CA ALA A 256 0.04 3.22 -8.32
C ALA A 256 1.43 3.68 -7.84
N ASP A 257 2.47 2.90 -8.17
CA ASP A 257 3.88 3.14 -7.86
C ASP A 257 4.69 3.61 -9.09
N TYR A 258 6.02 3.56 -9.00
CA TYR A 258 6.92 3.88 -10.13
C TYR A 258 7.35 2.67 -10.96
N ARG A 259 7.04 1.45 -10.55
CA ARG A 259 7.48 0.19 -11.19
C ARG A 259 6.51 -0.24 -12.29
N VAL A 260 5.23 -0.33 -11.97
CA VAL A 260 4.19 -0.80 -12.91
C VAL A 260 4.04 0.13 -14.14
N PRO A 261 4.11 1.47 -14.03
CA PRO A 261 4.03 2.34 -15.20
C PRO A 261 5.12 2.05 -16.24
N VAL A 262 6.32 1.63 -15.81
CA VAL A 262 7.42 1.26 -16.74
C VAL A 262 7.05 0.01 -17.53
N VAL A 263 6.48 -1.00 -16.86
CA VAL A 263 6.04 -2.25 -17.49
C VAL A 263 4.95 -1.96 -18.52
N LEU A 264 3.95 -1.16 -18.16
CA LEU A 264 2.87 -0.80 -19.07
C LEU A 264 3.36 0.04 -20.26
N ARG A 265 4.39 0.87 -20.10
CA ARG A 265 5.04 1.56 -21.23
C ARG A 265 5.73 0.58 -22.18
N ASN A 266 6.46 -0.40 -21.65
CA ASN A 266 7.13 -1.41 -22.46
C ASN A 266 6.14 -2.30 -23.23
N MET A 267 4.97 -2.56 -22.63
CA MET A 267 3.86 -3.25 -23.30
C MET A 267 3.12 -2.37 -24.33
N GLY A 268 3.49 -1.09 -24.47
CA GLY A 268 2.80 -0.14 -25.36
C GLY A 268 1.40 0.25 -24.88
N ILE A 269 1.07 0.00 -23.61
CA ILE A 269 -0.21 0.34 -22.98
C ILE A 269 -0.22 1.80 -22.52
N LEU A 270 0.89 2.29 -21.97
CA LEU A 270 1.06 3.70 -21.63
C LEU A 270 2.04 4.38 -22.58
N SER A 271 1.72 5.61 -22.98
CA SER A 271 2.67 6.51 -23.64
C SER A 271 2.70 7.85 -22.92
N TYR A 272 3.89 8.45 -22.87
CA TYR A 272 4.09 9.77 -22.28
C TYR A 272 4.25 10.81 -23.40
N SER A 273 3.87 12.06 -23.12
CA SER A 273 4.28 13.20 -23.94
C SER A 273 5.81 13.25 -24.06
N GLU A 274 6.30 13.86 -25.16
CA GLU A 274 7.75 13.93 -25.42
C GLU A 274 8.51 14.60 -24.27
N GLU A 275 7.96 15.66 -23.68
CA GLU A 275 8.56 16.37 -22.55
C GLU A 275 8.67 15.47 -21.32
N LEU A 276 7.57 14.82 -20.92
CA LEU A 276 7.54 13.92 -19.77
C LEU A 276 8.48 12.73 -19.98
N ALA A 277 8.46 12.11 -21.17
CA ALA A 277 9.37 11.02 -21.51
C ALA A 277 10.83 11.45 -21.39
N ALA A 278 11.18 12.66 -21.86
CA ALA A 278 12.53 13.18 -21.80
C ALA A 278 12.97 13.52 -20.35
N LYS A 279 12.07 14.03 -19.49
CA LYS A 279 12.35 14.21 -18.05
C LYS A 279 12.68 12.89 -17.37
N VAL A 280 11.86 11.86 -17.62
CA VAL A 280 12.07 10.51 -17.08
C VAL A 280 13.40 9.92 -17.55
N GLU A 281 13.72 10.05 -18.84
CA GLU A 281 14.98 9.55 -19.41
C GLU A 281 16.21 10.23 -18.77
N ARG A 282 16.13 11.55 -18.56
CA ARG A 282 17.17 12.31 -17.87
C ARG A 282 17.19 12.11 -16.35
N ARG A 283 16.30 11.25 -15.81
CA ARG A 283 16.13 11.00 -14.37
C ARG A 283 15.86 12.28 -13.58
N GLU A 284 15.21 13.25 -14.21
CA GLU A 284 14.81 14.51 -13.57
C GLU A 284 13.68 14.23 -12.59
N MET A 285 13.71 14.94 -11.46
CA MET A 285 12.66 14.81 -10.45
C MET A 285 11.36 15.42 -10.96
N ILE A 286 10.28 14.64 -10.89
CA ILE A 286 8.92 15.09 -11.09
C ILE A 286 8.32 15.43 -9.73
N ALA A 287 7.82 16.65 -9.58
CA ALA A 287 7.29 17.13 -8.32
C ALA A 287 6.04 16.31 -7.89
N ALA A 288 5.97 15.95 -6.62
CA ALA A 288 4.81 15.29 -6.05
C ALA A 288 3.56 16.18 -6.16
N GLY A 289 2.45 15.62 -6.60
CA GLY A 289 1.20 16.36 -6.83
C GLY A 289 1.18 17.21 -8.11
N SER A 290 2.22 17.14 -8.94
CA SER A 290 2.20 17.76 -10.28
C SER A 290 1.25 17.02 -11.22
N ALA A 291 0.79 17.69 -12.27
CA ALA A 291 -0.04 17.06 -13.30
C ALA A 291 0.64 15.82 -13.90
N GLU A 292 1.95 15.89 -14.17
CA GLU A 292 2.74 14.78 -14.70
C GLU A 292 2.73 13.57 -13.74
N GLU A 293 3.01 13.77 -12.45
CA GLU A 293 3.02 12.67 -11.47
C GLU A 293 1.63 12.07 -11.25
N VAL A 294 0.61 12.92 -11.07
CA VAL A 294 -0.77 12.47 -10.86
C VAL A 294 -1.30 11.70 -12.07
N GLU A 295 -1.01 12.16 -13.28
CA GLU A 295 -1.41 11.46 -14.51
C GLU A 295 -0.70 10.12 -14.67
N ILE A 296 0.61 10.04 -14.41
CA ILE A 296 1.32 8.75 -14.43
C ILE A 296 0.61 7.74 -13.54
N ARG A 297 0.30 8.12 -12.30
CA ARG A 297 -0.27 7.21 -11.31
C ARG A 297 -1.73 6.86 -11.62
N ALA A 298 -2.56 7.86 -11.89
CA ALA A 298 -3.98 7.64 -12.19
C ALA A 298 -4.22 6.90 -13.51
N CYS A 299 -3.48 7.22 -14.57
CA CYS A 299 -3.59 6.49 -15.84
C CYS A 299 -3.11 5.04 -15.71
N THR A 300 -2.16 4.76 -14.82
CA THR A 300 -1.73 3.39 -14.51
C THR A 300 -2.87 2.59 -13.87
N VAL A 301 -3.57 3.18 -12.89
CA VAL A 301 -4.77 2.57 -12.28
C VAL A 301 -5.82 2.24 -13.34
N VAL A 302 -6.15 3.22 -14.17
CA VAL A 302 -7.18 3.05 -15.21
C VAL A 302 -6.74 2.04 -16.28
N ALA A 303 -5.47 2.02 -16.66
CA ALA A 303 -4.95 1.08 -17.64
C ALA A 303 -5.07 -0.38 -17.16
N VAL A 304 -4.79 -0.66 -15.89
CA VAL A 304 -4.93 -2.02 -15.34
C VAL A 304 -6.40 -2.41 -15.17
N GLU A 305 -7.30 -1.49 -14.79
CA GLU A 305 -8.75 -1.78 -14.79
C GLU A 305 -9.26 -2.12 -16.21
N ARG A 306 -8.86 -1.34 -17.23
CA ARG A 306 -9.22 -1.64 -18.63
C ARG A 306 -8.60 -2.95 -19.12
N MET A 307 -7.39 -3.29 -18.65
CA MET A 307 -6.79 -4.60 -18.93
C MET A 307 -7.62 -5.73 -18.30
N ARG A 308 -8.03 -5.58 -17.03
CA ARG A 308 -8.88 -6.55 -16.32
C ARG A 308 -10.21 -6.77 -17.03
N GLU A 309 -10.84 -5.70 -17.50
CA GLU A 309 -12.07 -5.76 -18.31
C GLU A 309 -11.85 -6.48 -19.64
N ALA A 310 -10.75 -6.19 -20.33
CA ALA A 310 -10.41 -6.86 -21.58
C ALA A 310 -10.11 -8.37 -21.39
N ILE A 311 -9.44 -8.74 -20.28
CA ILE A 311 -9.25 -10.14 -19.88
C ILE A 311 -10.61 -10.81 -19.64
N ALA A 312 -11.50 -10.17 -18.88
CA ALA A 312 -12.84 -10.68 -18.62
C ALA A 312 -13.62 -10.93 -19.91
N HIS A 313 -13.54 -10.02 -20.88
CA HIS A 313 -14.16 -10.19 -22.19
C HIS A 313 -13.55 -11.33 -23.00
N LYS A 314 -12.22 -11.46 -23.03
CA LYS A 314 -11.53 -12.52 -23.78
C LYS A 314 -11.88 -13.91 -23.28
N PHE A 315 -11.97 -14.08 -21.97
CA PHE A 315 -12.19 -15.39 -21.33
C PHE A 315 -13.64 -15.64 -20.92
N LEU A 316 -14.58 -14.78 -21.36
CA LEU A 316 -15.99 -14.95 -21.09
C LEU A 316 -16.49 -16.33 -21.57
N GLY A 317 -17.16 -17.08 -20.69
CA GLY A 317 -17.72 -18.39 -21.00
C GLY A 317 -16.73 -19.57 -20.95
N THR A 318 -15.44 -19.32 -20.66
CA THR A 318 -14.44 -20.40 -20.47
C THR A 318 -14.54 -21.10 -19.11
N GLY A 319 -15.25 -20.50 -18.15
CA GLY A 319 -15.32 -20.97 -16.76
C GLY A 319 -14.06 -20.66 -15.95
N ALA A 320 -13.06 -19.98 -16.53
CA ALA A 320 -11.86 -19.59 -15.82
C ALA A 320 -12.15 -18.49 -14.78
N GLN A 321 -11.43 -18.55 -13.66
CA GLN A 321 -11.46 -17.49 -12.65
C GLN A 321 -10.81 -16.23 -13.21
N LEU A 322 -11.43 -15.08 -12.99
CA LEU A 322 -10.90 -13.78 -13.39
C LEU A 322 -10.04 -13.19 -12.27
N PRO A 323 -8.88 -12.59 -12.59
CA PRO A 323 -8.02 -12.00 -11.60
C PRO A 323 -8.62 -10.71 -11.04
N HIS A 324 -8.41 -10.50 -9.74
CA HIS A 324 -8.58 -9.20 -9.11
C HIS A 324 -7.49 -8.22 -9.58
N ALA A 325 -7.73 -6.91 -9.46
CA ALA A 325 -6.73 -5.92 -9.85
C ALA A 325 -5.42 -6.05 -9.05
N ILE A 326 -5.49 -6.48 -7.79
CA ILE A 326 -4.32 -6.76 -6.94
C ILE A 326 -3.45 -7.91 -7.49
N GLN A 327 -4.06 -8.93 -8.10
CA GLN A 327 -3.32 -10.06 -8.69
C GLN A 327 -2.64 -9.64 -10.00
N LEU A 328 -3.30 -8.77 -10.78
CA LEU A 328 -2.66 -8.15 -11.94
C LEU A 328 -1.50 -7.24 -11.51
N ASP A 329 -1.65 -6.51 -10.41
CA ASP A 329 -0.59 -5.68 -9.85
C ASP A 329 0.63 -6.52 -9.46
N TRP A 330 0.46 -7.58 -8.66
CA TRP A 330 1.56 -8.48 -8.26
C TRP A 330 2.31 -9.01 -9.49
N TRP A 331 1.60 -9.48 -10.50
CA TRP A 331 2.22 -9.96 -11.73
C TRP A 331 2.99 -8.88 -12.49
N LEU A 332 2.39 -7.69 -12.68
CA LEU A 332 3.03 -6.60 -13.38
C LEU A 332 4.24 -6.07 -12.61
N TRP A 333 4.16 -6.01 -11.29
CA TRP A 333 5.24 -5.59 -10.42
C TRP A 333 6.41 -6.58 -10.46
N GLU A 334 6.14 -7.89 -10.34
CA GLU A 334 7.15 -8.95 -10.45
C GLU A 334 7.84 -8.96 -11.82
N LEU A 335 7.07 -8.78 -12.90
CA LEU A 335 7.62 -8.60 -14.24
C LEU A 335 8.57 -7.40 -14.30
N GLY A 336 8.17 -6.31 -13.65
CA GLY A 336 9.01 -5.13 -13.52
C GLY A 336 10.32 -5.42 -12.80
N GLU A 337 10.27 -6.10 -11.65
CA GLU A 337 11.46 -6.41 -10.86
C GLU A 337 12.43 -7.36 -11.58
N ARG A 338 11.91 -8.39 -12.25
CA ARG A 338 12.73 -9.31 -13.04
C ARG A 338 13.53 -8.59 -14.13
N ASP A 339 12.89 -7.65 -14.81
CA ASP A 339 13.45 -6.96 -15.96
C ASP A 339 14.01 -5.57 -15.59
N ARG A 340 14.30 -5.34 -14.29
CA ARG A 340 14.67 -4.03 -13.75
C ARG A 340 15.89 -3.39 -14.39
N LYS A 341 16.89 -4.20 -14.75
CA LYS A 341 18.15 -3.73 -15.35
C LYS A 341 18.03 -3.44 -16.84
N THR A 342 17.00 -3.94 -17.51
CA THR A 342 16.81 -3.80 -18.96
C THR A 342 15.72 -2.78 -19.29
N HIS A 343 14.85 -2.47 -18.34
CA HIS A 343 13.79 -1.48 -18.49
C HIS A 343 14.32 -0.03 -18.53
N PRO A 344 13.63 0.87 -19.24
CA PRO A 344 13.93 2.29 -19.19
C PRO A 344 13.74 2.84 -17.76
N PRO A 345 14.33 4.01 -17.45
CA PRO A 345 14.19 4.60 -16.12
C PRO A 345 12.71 4.84 -15.78
N HIS A 346 12.39 4.67 -14.50
CA HIS A 346 11.11 5.07 -13.94
C HIS A 346 11.10 6.57 -13.63
N HIS A 347 9.90 7.13 -13.46
CA HIS A 347 9.77 8.49 -12.97
C HIS A 347 10.29 8.60 -11.52
N ARG A 348 10.94 9.72 -11.18
CA ARG A 348 11.50 9.95 -9.86
C ARG A 348 10.73 11.06 -9.16
N THR A 349 10.03 10.70 -8.10
CA THR A 349 9.31 11.64 -7.25
C THR A 349 9.71 11.38 -5.81
N LEU A 350 10.15 12.42 -5.12
CA LEU A 350 10.47 12.35 -3.69
C LEU A 350 9.18 12.57 -2.91
N THR A 351 8.67 11.51 -2.26
CA THR A 351 7.37 11.51 -1.61
C THR A 351 7.30 10.44 -0.53
N VAL A 352 6.36 10.59 0.41
CA VAL A 352 6.07 9.57 1.44
C VAL A 352 4.98 8.58 1.02
N TYR A 353 4.43 8.71 -0.19
CA TYR A 353 3.23 7.97 -0.58
C TYR A 353 3.49 6.69 -1.39
N TYR A 354 4.63 6.55 -2.08
CA TYR A 354 4.97 5.36 -2.88
C TYR A 354 6.46 5.21 -3.15
#